data_AF-A0A2R8AI41-F1
#
_entry.id   AF-A0A2R8AI41-F1
#
_cell.length_a   1.000
_cell.length_b   1.000
_cell.length_c   1.000
_cell.angle_alpha   90.00
_cell.angle_beta   90.00
_cell.angle_gamma   90.00
#
_symmetry.space_group_name_H-M   'P 1'
#
loop_
_entity.id
_entity.type
_entity.pdbx_description
1 polymer ?
#
loop_
_entity_poly.entity_id
_entity_poly.type
_entity_poly.pdbx_seq_one_letter_code
_entity_poly.pdbx_strand_id
1 'polypeptide(L)'
;MFTVWTDDGTEVGAALAGWQGGWTIFYWAWWIAFAPAVGVFLARVSRGRTVREYVIGAMIVPGTMCFIWFAIVGGTAIDLELTGRAAGSILEAGQADQLFATLSVLLSDNLAWVMSLIVVILLMTYLVTTADSAVLIINTINAAGDESPKAKPHILFWGGAFAFVVGGLILAGGLNAIRFAMVIGALPFSFIMVLMGIAILKAVYRDSKREANGIETSVSESPAE
;
A
#
# COMPACT_ATOMS: atom_id res chain seq x y z
N MET A 1 17.15 14.41 -9.45
CA MET A 1 16.47 15.69 -9.72
C MET A 1 14.99 15.36 -9.87
N PHE A 2 14.15 15.74 -8.91
CA PHE A 2 12.72 15.42 -8.93
C PHE A 2 12.01 16.48 -9.78
N THR A 3 11.54 16.11 -10.96
CA THR A 3 10.70 17.00 -11.78
C THR A 3 9.32 17.05 -11.13
N VAL A 4 8.89 18.25 -10.74
CA VAL A 4 7.52 18.50 -10.28
C VAL A 4 6.82 19.27 -11.38
N TRP A 5 5.79 18.67 -11.97
CA TRP A 5 5.01 19.33 -13.00
C TRP A 5 3.99 20.28 -12.36
N THR A 6 3.99 21.51 -12.85
CA THR A 6 3.06 22.56 -12.46
C THR A 6 2.19 22.92 -13.66
N ASP A 7 0.94 23.30 -13.39
CA ASP A 7 0.12 23.94 -14.41
C ASP A 7 0.72 25.31 -14.73
N ASP A 8 1.36 25.40 -15.90
CA ASP A 8 1.98 26.62 -16.43
C ASP A 8 1.04 27.36 -17.41
N GLY A 9 -0.23 26.96 -17.47
CA GLY A 9 -1.23 27.50 -18.40
C GLY A 9 -1.14 26.91 -19.81
N THR A 10 -0.19 26.00 -20.07
CA THR A 10 -0.18 25.21 -21.32
C THR A 10 -1.01 23.95 -21.17
N GLU A 11 -1.59 23.47 -22.27
CA GLU A 11 -2.35 22.21 -22.28
C GLU A 11 -1.50 21.03 -21.79
N VAL A 12 -0.22 21.00 -22.20
CA VAL A 12 0.73 19.95 -21.80
C VAL A 12 1.08 20.05 -20.32
N GLY A 13 1.35 21.24 -19.79
CA GLY A 13 1.64 21.46 -18.37
C GLY A 13 0.47 21.07 -17.47
N ALA A 14 -0.74 21.46 -17.84
CA ALA A 14 -1.97 21.06 -17.15
C ALA A 14 -2.17 19.54 -17.17
N ALA A 15 -1.96 18.88 -18.32
CA ALA A 15 -2.07 17.43 -18.44
C ALA A 15 -1.04 16.68 -17.58
N LEU A 16 0.22 17.14 -17.58
CA LEU A 16 1.29 16.56 -16.77
C LEU A 16 1.05 16.75 -15.26
N ALA A 17 0.59 17.93 -14.85
CA ALA A 17 0.22 18.19 -13.46
C ALA A 17 -0.95 17.29 -13.00
N GLY A 18 -1.98 17.14 -13.85
CA GLY A 18 -3.09 16.22 -13.61
C GLY A 18 -2.65 14.76 -13.51
N TRP A 19 -1.77 14.31 -14.42
CA TRP A 19 -1.20 12.97 -14.39
C TRP A 19 -0.39 12.71 -13.10
N GLN A 20 0.46 13.66 -12.71
CA GLN A 20 1.25 13.58 -11.48
C GLN A 20 0.37 13.45 -10.23
N GLY A 21 -0.73 14.21 -10.20
CA GLY A 21 -1.73 14.16 -9.13
C GLY A 21 -2.42 12.80 -9.06
N GLY A 22 -2.89 12.29 -10.21
CA GLY A 22 -3.64 11.04 -10.32
C GLY A 22 -2.81 9.76 -10.07
N TRP A 23 -1.49 9.84 -10.26
CA TRP A 23 -0.60 8.68 -10.17
C TRP A 23 0.46 8.84 -9.08
N THR A 24 1.50 9.64 -9.34
CA THR A 24 2.68 9.72 -8.47
C THR A 24 2.33 10.22 -7.06
N ILE A 25 1.64 11.36 -6.95
CA ILE A 25 1.26 11.95 -5.66
C ILE A 25 0.28 11.03 -4.94
N PHE A 26 -0.71 10.48 -5.66
CA PHE A 26 -1.67 9.54 -5.11
C PHE A 26 -0.98 8.29 -4.51
N TYR A 27 -0.06 7.65 -5.23
CA TYR A 27 0.65 6.48 -4.70
C TYR A 27 1.55 6.84 -3.52
N TRP A 28 2.23 7.99 -3.53
CA TRP A 28 2.95 8.44 -2.33
C TRP A 28 2.03 8.60 -1.13
N ALA A 29 0.88 9.25 -1.31
CA ALA A 29 -0.11 9.40 -0.25
C ALA A 29 -0.63 8.04 0.26
N TRP A 30 -0.92 7.11 -0.66
CA TRP A 30 -1.29 5.74 -0.33
C TRP A 30 -0.22 5.08 0.54
N TRP A 31 1.04 5.04 0.09
CA TRP A 31 2.11 4.35 0.82
C TRP A 31 2.33 4.96 2.21
N ILE A 32 2.24 6.28 2.33
CA ILE A 32 2.31 6.99 3.61
C ILE A 32 1.18 6.56 4.55
N ALA A 33 -0.06 6.47 4.05
CA ALA A 33 -1.20 6.03 4.85
C ALA A 33 -1.07 4.58 5.34
N PHE A 34 -0.43 3.71 4.56
CA PHE A 34 -0.19 2.30 4.94
C PHE A 34 1.08 2.07 5.76
N ALA A 35 2.00 3.04 5.82
CA ALA A 35 3.29 2.89 6.48
C ALA A 35 3.20 2.43 7.95
N PRO A 36 2.26 2.90 8.80
CA PRO A 36 2.15 2.42 10.18
C PRO A 36 1.80 0.93 10.26
N ALA A 37 0.84 0.52 9.43
CA ALA A 37 0.35 -0.84 9.39
C ALA A 37 1.45 -1.81 8.95
N VAL A 38 2.06 -1.50 7.80
CA VAL A 38 3.13 -2.31 7.20
C VAL A 38 4.36 -2.30 8.09
N GLY A 39 4.70 -1.16 8.71
CA GLY A 39 5.86 -1.03 9.59
C GLY A 39 5.78 -1.91 10.83
N VAL A 40 4.61 -1.97 11.50
CA VAL A 40 4.41 -2.87 12.66
C VAL A 40 4.50 -4.32 12.24
N PHE A 41 3.87 -4.69 11.12
CA PHE A 41 3.96 -6.06 10.58
C PHE A 41 5.41 -6.46 10.28
N LEU A 42 6.13 -5.61 9.54
CA LEU A 42 7.53 -5.84 9.18
C LEU A 42 8.43 -5.91 10.41
N ALA A 43 8.21 -5.08 11.43
CA ALA A 43 8.96 -5.14 12.68
C ALA A 43 8.75 -6.48 13.40
N ARG A 44 7.52 -6.99 13.48
CA ARG A 44 7.19 -8.25 14.15
C ARG A 44 7.86 -9.46 13.50
N VAL A 45 7.79 -9.56 12.18
CA VAL A 45 8.37 -10.71 11.44
C VAL A 45 9.90 -10.63 11.29
N SER A 46 10.50 -9.50 11.70
CA SER A 46 11.94 -9.24 11.57
C SER A 46 12.70 -9.29 12.89
N ARG A 47 12.09 -9.79 13.98
CA ARG A 47 12.78 -9.99 15.26
C ARG A 47 14.02 -10.86 15.09
N GLY A 48 15.17 -10.40 15.61
CA GLY A 48 16.45 -11.10 15.53
C GLY A 48 17.24 -10.88 14.23
N ARG A 49 16.72 -10.10 13.26
CA ARG A 49 17.47 -9.74 12.04
C ARG A 49 18.33 -8.50 12.24
N THR A 50 19.46 -8.44 11.56
CA THR A 50 20.25 -7.20 11.49
C THR A 50 19.50 -6.13 10.68
N VAL A 51 19.81 -4.85 10.94
CA VAL A 51 19.23 -3.73 10.18
C VAL A 51 19.49 -3.88 8.67
N ARG A 52 20.67 -4.40 8.29
CA ARG A 52 21.03 -4.61 6.88
C ARG A 52 20.14 -5.66 6.22
N GLU A 53 19.99 -6.82 6.86
CA GLU A 53 19.12 -7.89 6.35
C GLU A 53 17.67 -7.44 6.27
N TYR A 54 17.22 -6.69 7.28
CA TYR A 54 15.89 -6.09 7.30
C TYR A 54 15.68 -5.17 6.10
N VAL A 55 16.55 -4.19 5.89
CA VAL A 55 16.40 -3.19 4.81
C VAL A 55 16.45 -3.86 3.43
N ILE A 56 17.43 -4.72 3.19
CA ILE A 56 17.56 -5.41 1.90
C ILE A 56 16.36 -6.33 1.67
N GLY A 57 15.96 -7.12 2.67
CA GLY A 57 14.80 -8.01 2.55
C GLY A 57 13.50 -7.25 2.31
N ALA A 58 13.26 -6.17 3.06
CA ALA A 58 12.06 -5.35 2.93
C ALA A 58 11.97 -4.58 1.60
N MET A 59 13.09 -4.28 0.96
CA MET A 59 13.11 -3.60 -0.35
C MET A 59 13.06 -4.58 -1.52
N ILE A 60 13.92 -5.61 -1.50
CA ILE A 60 14.13 -6.47 -2.68
C ILE A 60 12.98 -7.46 -2.86
N VAL A 61 12.50 -8.09 -1.77
CA VAL A 61 11.48 -9.14 -1.89
C VAL A 61 10.16 -8.57 -2.41
N PRO A 62 9.58 -7.50 -1.82
CA PRO A 62 8.34 -6.92 -2.35
C PRO A 62 8.54 -6.26 -3.72
N GLY A 63 9.67 -5.56 -3.92
CA GLY A 63 9.98 -4.91 -5.18
C GLY A 63 10.04 -5.89 -6.36
N THR A 64 10.67 -7.05 -6.15
CA THR A 64 10.76 -8.11 -7.17
C THR A 64 9.39 -8.73 -7.44
N MET A 65 8.58 -8.97 -6.40
CA MET A 65 7.23 -9.49 -6.56
C MET A 65 6.34 -8.54 -7.36
N CYS A 66 6.38 -7.23 -7.05
CA CYS A 66 5.69 -6.20 -7.83
C CYS A 66 6.17 -6.17 -9.28
N PHE A 67 7.49 -6.22 -9.49
CA PHE A 67 8.07 -6.24 -10.83
C PHE A 67 7.57 -7.43 -11.65
N ILE A 68 7.62 -8.64 -11.10
CA ILE A 68 7.12 -9.86 -11.77
C ILE A 68 5.63 -9.72 -12.09
N TRP A 69 4.83 -9.23 -11.15
CA TRP A 69 3.39 -9.05 -11.36
C TRP A 69 3.08 -8.07 -12.49
N PHE A 70 3.71 -6.88 -12.48
CA PHE A 70 3.51 -5.88 -13.53
C PHE A 70 4.06 -6.34 -14.88
N ALA A 71 5.20 -7.03 -14.91
CA ALA A 71 5.79 -7.56 -16.13
C ALA A 71 4.90 -8.62 -16.78
N ILE A 72 4.30 -9.52 -15.98
CA ILE A 72 3.42 -10.56 -16.50
C ILE A 72 2.05 -9.98 -16.85
N VAL A 73 1.33 -9.40 -15.88
CA VAL A 73 -0.06 -8.99 -16.08
C VAL A 73 -0.16 -7.74 -16.94
N GLY A 74 0.60 -6.69 -16.58
CA GLY A 74 0.62 -5.43 -17.34
C GLY A 74 1.28 -5.60 -18.71
N GLY A 75 2.38 -6.35 -18.77
CA GLY A 75 3.05 -6.68 -20.04
C GLY A 75 2.15 -7.46 -21.00
N THR A 76 1.36 -8.42 -20.50
CA THR A 76 0.39 -9.17 -21.33
C THR A 76 -0.71 -8.25 -21.86
N ALA A 77 -1.29 -7.38 -21.02
CA ALA A 77 -2.29 -6.42 -21.46
C ALA A 77 -1.76 -5.50 -22.58
N ILE A 78 -0.53 -5.00 -22.42
CA ILE A 78 0.14 -4.17 -23.43
C ILE A 78 0.38 -4.95 -24.72
N ASP A 79 0.89 -6.17 -24.64
CA ASP A 79 1.14 -7.02 -25.81
C ASP A 79 -0.14 -7.32 -26.60
N LEU A 80 -1.24 -7.64 -25.91
CA LEU A 80 -2.54 -7.89 -26.55
C LEU A 80 -3.09 -6.68 -27.29
N GLU A 81 -2.86 -5.47 -26.77
CA GLU A 81 -3.25 -4.23 -27.46
C GLU A 81 -2.34 -3.92 -28.64
N LEU A 82 -1.02 -3.99 -28.46
CA LEU A 82 -0.05 -3.67 -29.51
C LEU A 82 -0.08 -4.66 -30.67
N THR A 83 -0.41 -5.94 -30.41
CA THR A 83 -0.60 -6.96 -31.45
C THR A 83 -1.95 -6.86 -32.17
N GLY A 84 -2.85 -5.98 -31.70
CA GLY A 84 -4.19 -5.80 -32.25
C GLY A 84 -5.19 -6.88 -31.86
N ARG A 85 -4.82 -7.85 -31.01
CA ARG A 85 -5.73 -8.92 -30.55
C ARG A 85 -6.84 -8.39 -29.66
N ALA A 86 -6.54 -7.40 -28.83
CA ALA A 86 -7.53 -6.74 -27.98
C ALA A 86 -8.37 -5.71 -28.73
N ALA A 87 -7.91 -5.22 -29.89
CA ALA A 87 -8.60 -4.22 -30.71
C ALA A 87 -9.12 -2.99 -29.91
N GLY A 88 -8.36 -2.52 -28.91
CA GLY A 88 -8.73 -1.39 -28.05
C GLY A 88 -9.62 -1.75 -26.86
N SER A 89 -10.12 -2.98 -26.74
CA SER A 89 -11.09 -3.36 -25.70
C SER A 89 -10.54 -3.26 -24.27
N ILE A 90 -9.22 -3.40 -24.06
CA ILE A 90 -8.60 -3.26 -22.74
C ILE A 90 -8.38 -1.77 -22.43
N LEU A 91 -7.99 -0.97 -23.42
CA LEU A 91 -7.79 0.48 -23.28
C LEU A 91 -9.11 1.24 -23.04
N GLU A 92 -10.18 0.82 -23.71
CA GLU A 92 -11.51 1.44 -23.60
C GLU A 92 -12.27 1.00 -22.34
N ALA A 93 -11.86 -0.12 -21.72
CA ALA A 93 -12.44 -0.57 -20.47
C ALA A 93 -12.15 0.41 -19.32
N GLY A 94 -13.11 0.55 -18.41
CA GLY A 94 -12.90 1.32 -17.18
C GLY A 94 -11.75 0.73 -16.35
N GLN A 95 -11.04 1.57 -15.58
CA GLN A 95 -9.84 1.15 -14.85
C GLN A 95 -10.04 -0.08 -13.95
N ALA A 96 -11.23 -0.26 -13.38
CA ALA A 96 -11.56 -1.44 -12.57
C ALA A 96 -11.79 -2.72 -13.41
N ASP A 97 -12.12 -2.57 -14.69
CA ASP A 97 -12.53 -3.65 -15.58
C ASP A 97 -11.39 -4.12 -16.49
N GLN A 98 -10.29 -3.36 -16.62
CA GLN A 98 -9.18 -3.66 -17.53
C GLN A 98 -8.56 -5.05 -17.30
N LEU A 99 -8.49 -5.51 -16.04
CA LEU A 99 -8.02 -6.86 -15.72
C LEU A 99 -8.95 -7.93 -16.31
N PHE A 100 -10.26 -7.75 -16.18
CA PHE A 100 -11.25 -8.69 -16.69
C PHE A 100 -11.32 -8.65 -18.23
N ALA A 101 -11.21 -7.47 -18.84
CA ALA A 101 -11.07 -7.32 -20.28
C ALA A 101 -9.81 -8.02 -20.82
N THR A 102 -8.70 -7.94 -20.08
CA THR A 102 -7.48 -8.67 -20.45
C THR A 102 -7.71 -10.18 -20.42
N LEU A 103 -8.39 -10.69 -19.38
CA LEU A 103 -8.71 -12.11 -19.25
C LEU A 103 -9.67 -12.59 -20.35
N SER A 104 -10.65 -11.79 -20.75
CA SER A 104 -11.59 -12.16 -21.82
C SER A 104 -10.95 -12.21 -23.19
N VAL A 105 -9.91 -11.40 -23.44
CA VAL A 105 -9.13 -11.48 -24.69
C VAL A 105 -8.14 -12.64 -24.66
N LEU A 106 -7.55 -12.92 -23.49
CA LEU A 106 -6.49 -13.93 -23.35
C LEU A 106 -7.02 -15.37 -23.33
N LEU A 107 -8.21 -15.59 -22.78
CA LEU A 107 -8.75 -16.91 -22.47
C LEU A 107 -10.05 -17.16 -23.25
N SER A 108 -10.44 -18.44 -23.40
CA SER A 108 -11.78 -18.76 -23.92
C SER A 108 -12.88 -18.31 -22.94
N ASP A 109 -14.08 -18.01 -23.45
CA ASP A 109 -15.19 -17.44 -22.66
C ASP A 109 -15.45 -18.18 -21.33
N ASN A 110 -15.50 -19.51 -21.36
CA ASN A 110 -15.71 -20.32 -20.16
C ASN A 110 -14.56 -20.19 -19.15
N LEU A 111 -13.31 -20.15 -19.64
CA LEU A 111 -12.14 -20.04 -18.77
C LEU A 111 -11.97 -18.62 -18.23
N ALA A 112 -12.27 -17.61 -19.05
CA ALA A 112 -12.28 -16.20 -18.64
C ALA A 112 -13.31 -15.97 -17.51
N TRP A 113 -14.50 -16.57 -17.61
CA TRP A 113 -15.52 -16.49 -16.56
C TRP A 113 -15.05 -17.13 -15.25
N VAL A 114 -14.50 -18.36 -15.31
CA VAL A 114 -13.97 -19.05 -14.12
C VAL A 114 -12.82 -18.25 -13.49
N MET A 115 -11.89 -17.74 -14.30
CA MET A 115 -10.77 -16.94 -13.81
C MET A 115 -11.25 -15.62 -13.20
N SER A 116 -12.25 -14.97 -13.80
CA SER A 116 -12.85 -13.75 -13.25
C SER A 116 -13.48 -14.01 -11.88
N LEU A 117 -14.18 -15.14 -11.72
CA LEU A 117 -14.74 -15.54 -10.42
C LEU A 117 -13.64 -15.74 -9.37
N ILE A 118 -12.54 -16.40 -9.73
CA ILE A 118 -11.38 -16.58 -8.83
C ILE A 118 -10.79 -15.22 -8.46
N VAL A 119 -10.60 -14.32 -9.42
CA VAL A 119 -10.10 -12.96 -9.16
C VAL A 119 -11.01 -12.20 -8.20
N VAL A 120 -12.33 -12.25 -8.39
CA VAL A 120 -13.28 -11.60 -7.48
C VAL A 120 -13.17 -12.16 -6.06
N ILE A 121 -13.07 -13.48 -5.90
CA ILE A 121 -12.87 -14.12 -4.59
C ILE A 121 -11.56 -13.63 -3.96
N LEU A 122 -10.46 -13.61 -4.71
CA LEU A 122 -9.16 -13.14 -4.23
C LEU A 122 -9.20 -11.66 -3.80
N LEU A 123 -9.83 -10.79 -4.58
CA LEU A 123 -10.00 -9.38 -4.25
C LEU A 123 -10.86 -9.21 -2.99
N MET A 124 -11.92 -9.99 -2.85
CA MET A 124 -12.78 -9.97 -1.65
C MET A 124 -12.02 -10.44 -0.41
N THR A 125 -11.27 -11.54 -0.50
CA THR A 125 -10.43 -12.01 0.61
C THR A 125 -9.38 -10.97 0.97
N TYR A 126 -8.69 -10.39 -0.02
CA TYR A 126 -7.70 -9.34 0.21
C TYR A 126 -8.32 -8.12 0.91
N LEU A 127 -9.50 -7.68 0.47
CA LEU A 127 -10.23 -6.57 1.08
C LEU A 127 -10.58 -6.86 2.55
N VAL A 128 -11.16 -8.05 2.82
CA VAL A 128 -11.55 -8.45 4.18
C VAL A 128 -10.34 -8.56 5.10
N THR A 129 -9.27 -9.23 4.67
CA THR A 129 -8.05 -9.39 5.47
C THR A 129 -7.36 -8.06 5.73
N THR A 130 -7.36 -7.15 4.75
CA THR A 130 -6.77 -5.81 4.90
C THR A 130 -7.60 -4.97 5.88
N ALA A 131 -8.93 -5.02 5.79
CA ALA A 131 -9.81 -4.29 6.71
C ALA A 131 -9.68 -4.80 8.15
N ASP A 132 -9.62 -6.12 8.36
CA ASP A 132 -9.41 -6.71 9.68
C ASP A 132 -8.07 -6.28 10.29
N SER A 133 -7.00 -6.32 9.50
CA SER A 133 -5.67 -5.86 9.92
C SER A 133 -5.66 -4.37 10.28
N ALA A 134 -6.35 -3.53 9.50
CA ALA A 134 -6.44 -2.09 9.77
C ALA A 134 -7.16 -1.80 11.09
N VAL A 135 -8.27 -2.50 11.37
CA VAL A 135 -9.00 -2.38 12.63
C VAL A 135 -8.11 -2.81 13.80
N LEU A 136 -7.39 -3.92 13.67
CA LEU A 136 -6.45 -4.37 14.71
C LEU A 136 -5.40 -3.30 15.04
N ILE A 137 -4.81 -2.68 14.02
CA ILE A 137 -3.76 -1.66 14.19
C ILE A 137 -4.30 -0.39 14.84
N ILE A 138 -5.46 0.12 14.40
CA ILE A 138 -6.10 1.28 15.04
C ILE A 138 -6.33 0.99 16.53
N ASN A 139 -6.78 -0.22 16.83
CA ASN A 139 -7.02 -0.62 18.20
C ASN A 139 -5.70 -0.67 19.00
N THR A 140 -4.63 -1.25 18.45
CA THR A 140 -3.31 -1.32 19.08
C THR A 140 -2.75 0.07 19.37
N ILE A 141 -2.87 1.00 18.43
CA ILE A 141 -2.45 2.40 18.62
C ILE A 141 -3.26 3.05 19.74
N ASN A 142 -4.60 2.91 19.74
CA ASN A 142 -5.47 3.49 20.76
C ASN A 142 -5.25 2.90 22.17
N ALA A 143 -4.73 1.67 22.25
CA ALA A 143 -4.38 1.02 23.52
C ALA A 143 -2.90 1.22 23.91
N ALA A 144 -2.22 2.22 23.33
CA ALA A 144 -0.82 2.53 23.60
C ALA A 144 0.14 1.33 23.40
N GLY A 145 -0.17 0.44 22.46
CA GLY A 145 0.64 -0.75 22.17
C GLY A 145 0.18 -2.03 22.86
N ASP A 146 -0.88 -2.00 23.68
CA ASP A 146 -1.42 -3.23 24.27
C ASP A 146 -2.09 -4.12 23.20
N GLU A 147 -1.66 -5.37 23.15
CA GLU A 147 -2.11 -6.42 22.24
C GLU A 147 -3.10 -7.40 22.89
N SER A 148 -3.54 -7.14 24.13
CA SER A 148 -4.56 -7.95 24.81
C SER A 148 -5.82 -8.12 23.96
N PRO A 149 -6.55 -9.25 24.04
CA PRO A 149 -7.73 -9.50 23.22
C PRO A 149 -8.79 -8.42 23.43
N LYS A 150 -8.99 -7.55 22.42
CA LYS A 150 -9.88 -6.40 22.57
C LYS A 150 -11.34 -6.79 22.42
N ALA A 151 -12.16 -6.11 23.20
CA ALA A 151 -13.59 -6.37 23.28
C ALA A 151 -14.27 -6.20 21.91
N LYS A 152 -15.15 -7.15 21.57
CA LYS A 152 -16.00 -7.17 20.35
C LYS A 152 -16.65 -5.82 19.97
N PRO A 153 -17.08 -4.95 20.90
CA PRO A 153 -17.68 -3.65 20.56
C PRO A 153 -16.75 -2.70 19.79
N HIS A 154 -15.45 -2.74 20.04
CA HIS A 154 -14.50 -1.82 19.43
C HIS A 154 -14.25 -2.17 17.96
N ILE A 155 -14.20 -3.47 17.64
CA ILE A 155 -14.09 -3.97 16.26
C ILE A 155 -15.34 -3.58 15.46
N LEU A 156 -16.53 -3.76 16.02
CA LEU A 156 -17.80 -3.37 15.40
C LEU A 156 -17.87 -1.87 15.15
N PHE A 157 -17.42 -1.04 16.10
CA PHE A 157 -17.38 0.41 15.95
C PHE A 157 -16.46 0.84 14.80
N TRP A 158 -15.21 0.39 14.78
CA TRP A 158 -14.26 0.79 13.73
C TRP A 158 -14.62 0.23 12.36
N GLY A 159 -15.14 -1.00 12.29
CA GLY A 159 -15.68 -1.56 11.06
C GLY A 159 -16.86 -0.75 10.51
N GLY A 160 -17.80 -0.36 11.37
CA GLY A 160 -18.92 0.50 11.01
C GLY A 160 -18.49 1.90 10.58
N ALA A 161 -17.55 2.51 11.31
CA ALA A 161 -16.99 3.82 10.97
C ALA A 161 -16.28 3.79 9.61
N PHE A 162 -15.52 2.73 9.33
CA PHE A 162 -14.86 2.54 8.04
C PHE A 162 -15.87 2.40 6.90
N ALA A 163 -16.89 1.55 7.07
CA ALA A 163 -17.95 1.40 6.08
C ALA A 163 -18.72 2.70 5.84
N PHE A 164 -18.98 3.48 6.89
CA PHE A 164 -19.64 4.78 6.80
C PHE A 164 -18.80 5.79 6.02
N VAL A 165 -17.51 5.91 6.31
CA VAL A 165 -16.61 6.85 5.61
C VAL A 165 -16.44 6.45 4.15
N VAL A 166 -16.16 5.18 3.86
CA VAL A 166 -16.00 4.69 2.48
C VAL A 166 -17.30 4.85 1.70
N GLY A 167 -18.43 4.40 2.25
CA GLY A 167 -19.73 4.57 1.62
C GLY A 167 -20.09 6.03 1.37
N GLY A 168 -19.85 6.90 2.35
CA GLY A 168 -20.07 8.34 2.23
C GLY A 168 -19.22 8.99 1.12
N LEU A 169 -17.93 8.63 1.03
CA LEU A 169 -17.05 9.15 -0.02
C LEU A 169 -17.44 8.63 -1.42
N ILE A 170 -17.83 7.36 -1.54
CA ILE A 170 -18.33 6.80 -2.80
C ILE A 170 -19.58 7.57 -3.26
N LEU A 171 -20.53 7.82 -2.36
CA LEU A 171 -21.75 8.58 -2.67
C LEU A 171 -21.48 10.05 -2.99
N ALA A 172 -20.50 10.68 -2.34
CA ALA A 172 -20.19 12.09 -2.52
C ALA A 172 -19.46 12.40 -3.84
N GLY A 173 -18.55 11.52 -4.27
CA GLY A 173 -17.75 11.78 -5.48
C GLY A 173 -16.97 10.58 -6.01
N GLY A 174 -17.41 9.37 -5.68
CA GLY A 174 -16.84 8.12 -6.18
C GLY A 174 -15.36 7.93 -5.81
N LEU A 175 -14.62 7.28 -6.72
CA LEU A 175 -13.19 7.00 -6.53
C LEU A 175 -12.36 8.28 -6.42
N ASN A 176 -12.75 9.36 -7.08
CA ASN A 176 -12.02 10.62 -7.01
C ASN A 176 -12.09 11.22 -5.60
N ALA A 177 -13.26 11.20 -4.96
CA ALA A 177 -13.39 11.66 -3.58
C ALA A 177 -12.52 10.85 -2.61
N ILE A 178 -12.47 9.52 -2.77
CA ILE A 178 -11.59 8.64 -1.97
C ILE A 178 -10.10 9.01 -2.18
N ARG A 179 -9.68 9.20 -3.43
CA ARG A 179 -8.29 9.57 -3.77
C ARG A 179 -7.90 10.91 -3.13
N PHE A 180 -8.77 11.92 -3.24
CA PHE A 180 -8.52 13.23 -2.63
C PHE A 180 -8.46 13.16 -1.11
N ALA A 181 -9.41 12.46 -0.46
CA ALA A 181 -9.40 12.29 0.99
C ALA A 181 -8.11 11.60 1.49
N MET A 182 -7.62 10.61 0.75
CA MET A 182 -6.35 9.93 1.04
C MET A 182 -5.15 10.87 0.96
N VAL A 183 -5.06 11.70 -0.09
CA VAL A 183 -3.96 12.68 -0.25
C VAL A 183 -3.96 13.70 0.89
N ILE A 184 -5.13 14.24 1.23
CA ILE A 184 -5.29 15.19 2.34
C ILE A 184 -4.87 14.56 3.67
N GLY A 185 -5.29 13.31 3.92
CA GLY A 185 -4.95 12.58 5.14
C GLY A 185 -3.47 12.19 5.24
N ALA A 186 -2.81 11.90 4.12
CA ALA A 186 -1.40 11.53 4.09
C ALA A 186 -0.47 12.71 4.35
N LEU A 187 -0.86 13.93 3.98
CA LEU A 187 -0.04 15.13 4.15
C LEU A 187 0.41 15.40 5.60
N PRO A 188 -0.45 15.43 6.62
CA PRO A 188 0.03 15.57 8.01
C PRO A 188 0.87 14.37 8.45
N PHE A 189 0.53 13.16 7.98
CA PHE A 189 1.27 11.96 8.33
C PHE A 189 2.68 11.92 7.72
N SER A 190 2.91 12.56 6.58
CA SER A 190 4.25 12.67 5.99
C SER A 190 5.22 13.40 6.91
N PHE A 191 4.77 14.44 7.62
CA PHE A 191 5.58 15.12 8.63
C PHE A 191 5.94 14.17 9.79
N ILE A 192 4.99 13.35 10.23
CA ILE A 192 5.24 12.32 11.25
C ILE A 192 6.29 11.33 10.77
N MET A 193 6.23 10.88 9.51
CA MET A 193 7.26 9.97 8.97
C MET A 193 8.66 10.59 8.94
N VAL A 194 8.78 11.89 8.63
CA VAL A 194 10.06 12.60 8.70
C VAL A 194 10.59 12.61 10.13
N LEU A 195 9.73 12.89 11.12
CA LEU A 195 10.10 12.84 12.54
C LEU A 195 10.51 11.42 12.97
N MET A 196 9.83 10.38 12.49
CA MET A 196 10.19 8.98 12.71
C MET A 196 11.57 8.65 12.11
N GLY A 197 11.87 9.15 10.90
CA GLY A 197 13.19 9.01 10.29
C GLY A 197 14.30 9.64 11.13
N ILE A 198 14.08 10.87 11.61
CA ILE A 198 15.00 11.55 12.53
C ILE A 198 15.15 10.77 13.84
N ALA A 199 14.06 10.23 14.38
CA ALA A 199 14.08 9.45 15.62
C ALA A 199 14.92 8.17 15.47
N ILE A 200 14.81 7.46 14.34
CA ILE A 200 15.62 6.26 14.06
C ILE A 200 17.10 6.62 13.94
N LEU A 201 17.44 7.67 13.18
CA LEU A 201 18.83 8.13 13.06
C LEU A 201 19.44 8.49 14.42
N LYS A 202 18.66 9.18 15.26
CA LYS A 202 19.04 9.51 16.64
C LYS A 202 19.19 8.27 17.52
N ALA A 203 18.32 7.28 17.37
CA ALA A 203 18.38 6.03 18.11
C ALA A 203 19.66 5.26 17.75
N VAL A 204 19.93 5.05 16.46
CA VAL A 204 21.14 4.37 15.96
C VAL A 204 22.41 5.09 16.44
N TYR A 205 22.46 6.41 16.32
CA TYR A 205 23.61 7.19 16.80
C TYR A 205 23.87 7.03 18.31
N ARG A 206 22.80 7.00 19.12
CA ARG A 206 22.91 6.77 20.56
C ARG A 206 23.36 5.36 20.87
N ASP A 207 22.92 4.38 20.10
CA ASP A 207 23.32 2.99 20.25
C ASP A 207 24.80 2.79 19.91
N SER A 208 25.28 3.37 18.80
CA SER A 208 26.71 3.33 18.47
C SER A 208 27.59 3.96 19.56
N LYS A 209 27.09 5.00 20.26
CA LYS A 209 27.79 5.56 21.43
C LYS A 209 27.77 4.63 22.65
N ARG A 210 26.68 3.88 22.86
CA ARG A 210 26.59 2.90 23.96
C ARG A 210 27.55 1.75 23.74
N GLU A 211 27.58 1.22 22.52
CA GLU A 211 28.50 0.17 22.09
C GLU A 211 29.97 0.61 22.25
N ALA A 212 30.32 1.83 21.84
CA ALA A 212 31.67 2.39 22.04
C ALA A 212 32.08 2.52 23.51
N ASN A 213 31.11 2.59 24.43
CA ASN A 213 31.33 2.61 25.89
C ASN A 213 31.20 1.22 26.54
N GLY A 214 31.13 0.15 25.74
CA GLY A 214 31.05 -1.24 26.24
C GLY A 214 29.69 -1.67 26.78
N ILE A 215 28.62 -0.91 26.49
CA ILE A 215 27.25 -1.29 26.86
C ILE A 215 26.69 -2.17 25.74
N GLU A 216 26.10 -3.31 26.11
CA GLU A 216 25.46 -4.23 25.15
C GLU A 216 24.25 -3.56 24.49
N THR A 217 24.23 -3.56 23.16
CA THR A 217 23.20 -2.91 22.32
C THR A 217 22.39 -3.92 21.49
N SER A 218 22.83 -5.18 21.46
CA SER A 218 22.09 -6.29 20.85
C SER A 218 21.23 -7.00 21.89
N VAL A 219 20.11 -7.59 21.44
CA VAL A 219 19.39 -8.57 22.26
C VAL A 219 20.27 -9.81 22.35
N SER A 220 20.79 -10.13 23.53
CA SER A 220 21.41 -11.42 23.81
C SER A 220 20.37 -12.51 23.53
N GLU A 221 20.70 -13.52 22.71
CA GLU A 221 19.88 -14.71 22.59
C GLU A 221 19.74 -15.37 23.97
N SER A 222 18.63 -15.12 24.66
CA SER A 222 18.18 -16.00 25.75
C SER A 222 17.36 -17.12 25.12
N PRO A 223 17.52 -18.39 25.55
CA PRO A 223 16.88 -19.53 24.92
C PRO A 223 15.36 -19.37 24.95
N ALA A 224 14.71 -19.85 23.89
CA ALA A 224 13.26 -19.97 23.78
C ALA A 224 12.64 -20.54 25.07
N GLU A 225 11.72 -19.78 25.67
CA GLU A 225 10.63 -20.32 26.49
C GLU A 225 9.41 -20.60 25.60
#